data_AF-A0A2I0MUZ2-F1
#
_entry.id   AF-A0A2I0MUZ2-F1
#
_cell.length_a   1.000
_cell.length_b   1.000
_cell.length_c   1.000
_cell.angle_alpha   90.00
_cell.angle_beta   90.00
_cell.angle_gamma   90.00
#
_symmetry.space_group_name_H-M   'P 1'
#
loop_
_entity.id
_entity.type
_entity.pdbx_description
1 polymer ?
#
loop_
_entity_poly.entity_id
_entity_poly.type
_entity_poly.pdbx_seq_one_letter_code
_entity_poly.pdbx_strand_id
1 'polypeptide(L)'
;DRDLQEHRQRIQALSEETAQSLKRNVYQNYRQFIETAREISYLESEMYQLSHILTEQKGIMEAVTQALLLQADRDDPALGARRAAAAAPLLEKVEGCRHLLPESPGKYLVYNGDLVEYDADHMAQIQRVHAFLMNDCLLVATALPNRRGAYRYDALYPLDRLAVVNVKDNPPMKDMFKLLMFPESRIFQAENAKIKKEWLDVLEETKRNQALSEKRRLEQEALPRPAPTPPESTNPFEEDEDEEEEEPSAEEEVVDLSLEWVQELPEDLDVCIAQRDFEGAVDLLDKLNEYLGDKPVSQPVKELRAKVDERVRQLTDVLVFELSPDRSLRGGPRATRRAVSQLIRLGQSTKACELFLKNRAAAVQTAIRQLRIEGATLLYIHKLCHVFFTSLLETAREFETDFAVSKYLIVKRACQLQQSVSR
;
A
#
# COMPACT_ATOMS: atom_id res chain seq x y z
N ASP A 1 -14.02 -8.73 -88.61
CA ASP A 1 -14.89 -9.81 -88.09
C ASP A 1 -14.15 -11.02 -87.54
N ARG A 2 -13.20 -11.64 -88.26
CA ARG A 2 -12.48 -12.83 -87.76
C ARG A 2 -11.64 -12.56 -86.49
N ASP A 3 -10.89 -11.46 -86.46
CA ASP A 3 -10.06 -11.11 -85.30
C ASP A 3 -10.89 -10.79 -84.05
N LEU A 4 -12.07 -10.18 -84.22
CA LEU A 4 -13.03 -9.93 -83.14
C LEU A 4 -13.61 -11.24 -82.58
N GLN A 5 -13.87 -12.23 -83.45
CA GLN A 5 -14.28 -13.57 -83.02
C GLN A 5 -13.17 -14.31 -82.28
N GLU A 6 -11.91 -14.21 -82.75
CA GLU A 6 -10.76 -14.80 -82.07
C GLU A 6 -10.51 -14.16 -80.69
N HIS A 7 -10.61 -12.82 -80.57
CA HIS A 7 -10.49 -12.13 -79.29
C HIS A 7 -11.62 -12.51 -78.32
N ARG A 8 -12.85 -12.63 -78.81
CA ARG A 8 -13.99 -13.07 -78.00
C ARG A 8 -13.79 -14.50 -77.48
N GLN A 9 -13.30 -15.41 -78.32
CA GLN A 9 -12.99 -16.78 -77.90
C GLN A 9 -11.85 -16.82 -76.87
N ARG A 10 -10.80 -16.01 -77.04
CA ARG A 10 -9.71 -15.92 -76.05
C ARG A 10 -10.19 -15.39 -74.70
N ILE A 11 -11.03 -14.34 -74.69
CA ILE A 11 -11.61 -13.80 -73.46
C ILE A 11 -12.48 -14.86 -72.77
N GLN A 12 -13.27 -15.60 -73.55
CA GLN A 12 -14.12 -16.68 -73.00
C GLN A 12 -13.28 -17.82 -72.40
N ALA A 13 -12.21 -18.25 -73.08
CA ALA A 13 -11.29 -19.26 -72.58
C ALA A 13 -10.58 -18.80 -71.29
N LEU A 14 -10.08 -17.56 -71.25
CA LEU A 14 -9.47 -16.98 -70.05
C LEU A 14 -10.48 -16.84 -68.91
N SER A 15 -11.73 -16.48 -69.20
CA SER A 15 -12.80 -16.42 -68.21
C SER A 15 -13.12 -17.80 -67.62
N GLU A 16 -13.11 -18.84 -68.43
CA GLU A 16 -13.35 -20.21 -67.98
C GLU A 16 -12.16 -20.74 -67.15
N GLU A 17 -10.93 -20.45 -67.58
CA GLU A 17 -9.71 -20.82 -66.86
C GLU A 17 -9.61 -20.12 -65.49
N THR A 18 -9.88 -18.81 -65.44
CA THR A 18 -9.91 -18.06 -64.18
C THR A 18 -11.00 -18.56 -63.25
N ALA A 19 -12.21 -18.85 -63.75
CA ALA A 19 -13.29 -19.43 -62.96
C ALA A 19 -12.92 -20.82 -62.40
N GLN A 20 -12.24 -21.66 -63.17
CA GLN A 20 -11.75 -22.97 -62.71
C GLN A 20 -10.63 -22.83 -61.67
N SER A 21 -9.69 -21.91 -61.87
CA SER A 21 -8.61 -21.63 -60.93
C SER A 21 -9.16 -21.13 -59.59
N LEU A 22 -10.11 -20.20 -59.63
CA LEU A 22 -10.75 -19.65 -58.43
C LEU A 22 -11.54 -20.73 -57.68
N LYS A 23 -12.28 -21.59 -58.39
CA LYS A 23 -12.92 -22.78 -57.79
C LYS A 23 -11.90 -23.68 -57.11
N ARG A 24 -10.81 -24.05 -57.78
CA ARG A 24 -9.76 -24.91 -57.19
C ARG A 24 -9.15 -24.29 -55.95
N ASN A 25 -8.86 -23.00 -55.98
CA ASN A 25 -8.29 -22.27 -54.84
C ASN A 25 -9.28 -22.23 -53.65
N VAL A 26 -10.56 -21.94 -53.91
CA VAL A 26 -11.60 -21.98 -52.89
C VAL A 26 -11.75 -23.38 -52.32
N TYR A 27 -11.75 -24.44 -53.13
CA TYR A 27 -11.85 -25.82 -52.64
C TYR A 27 -10.62 -26.26 -51.82
N GLN A 28 -9.42 -25.86 -52.22
CA GLN A 28 -8.19 -26.16 -51.48
C GLN A 28 -8.18 -25.48 -50.11
N ASN A 29 -8.61 -24.22 -50.05
CA ASN A 29 -8.64 -23.44 -48.82
C ASN A 29 -9.94 -23.57 -48.03
N TYR A 30 -10.97 -24.26 -48.58
CA TYR A 30 -12.30 -24.38 -47.99
C TYR A 30 -12.24 -24.91 -46.57
N ARG A 31 -11.42 -25.95 -46.35
CA ARG A 31 -11.26 -26.55 -45.03
C ARG A 31 -10.69 -25.56 -44.02
N GLN A 32 -9.66 -24.79 -44.39
CA GLN A 32 -9.05 -23.79 -43.53
C GLN A 32 -10.02 -22.65 -43.22
N PHE A 33 -10.80 -22.17 -44.21
CA PHE A 33 -11.83 -21.15 -43.99
C PHE A 33 -12.93 -21.62 -43.03
N ILE A 34 -13.37 -22.87 -43.15
CA ILE A 34 -14.38 -23.45 -42.25
C ILE A 34 -13.82 -23.63 -40.83
N GLU A 35 -12.57 -24.10 -40.71
CA GLU A 35 -11.91 -24.27 -39.41
C GLU A 35 -11.70 -22.90 -38.72
N THR A 36 -11.17 -21.89 -39.43
CA THR A 36 -11.04 -20.52 -38.87
C THR A 36 -12.37 -19.88 -38.53
N ALA A 37 -13.41 -20.01 -39.38
CA ALA A 37 -14.74 -19.49 -39.07
C ALA A 37 -15.34 -20.13 -37.81
N ARG A 38 -15.12 -21.44 -37.62
CA ARG A 38 -15.55 -22.16 -36.41
C ARG A 38 -14.77 -21.71 -35.18
N GLU A 39 -13.46 -21.52 -35.28
CA GLU A 39 -12.63 -21.00 -34.18
C GLU A 39 -13.04 -19.58 -33.78
N ILE A 40 -13.31 -18.69 -34.74
CA ILE A 40 -13.82 -17.34 -34.47
C ILE A 40 -15.15 -17.40 -33.73
N SER A 41 -16.08 -18.25 -34.17
CA SER A 41 -17.38 -18.41 -33.50
C SER A 41 -17.24 -18.98 -32.08
N TYR A 42 -16.29 -19.89 -31.86
CA TYR A 42 -15.99 -20.42 -30.53
C TYR A 42 -15.43 -19.34 -29.61
N LEU A 43 -14.44 -18.57 -30.08
CA LEU A 43 -13.85 -17.44 -29.35
C LEU A 43 -14.88 -16.36 -29.03
N GLU A 44 -15.78 -16.05 -29.96
CA GLU A 44 -16.88 -15.11 -29.72
C GLU A 44 -17.77 -15.59 -28.57
N SER A 45 -18.14 -16.87 -28.54
CA SER A 45 -18.93 -17.45 -27.45
C SER A 45 -18.20 -17.39 -26.10
N GLU A 46 -16.90 -17.73 -26.06
CA GLU A 46 -16.10 -17.65 -24.83
C GLU A 46 -15.96 -16.20 -24.34
N MET A 47 -15.80 -15.24 -25.25
CA MET A 47 -15.74 -13.83 -24.94
C MET A 47 -17.05 -13.31 -24.33
N TYR A 48 -18.21 -13.73 -24.87
CA TYR A 48 -19.51 -13.42 -24.28
C TYR A 48 -19.68 -14.01 -22.88
N GLN A 49 -19.25 -15.26 -22.67
CA GLN A 49 -19.28 -15.89 -21.35
C GLN A 49 -18.40 -15.15 -20.35
N LEU A 50 -17.17 -14.79 -20.74
CA LEU A 50 -16.27 -14.00 -19.90
C LEU A 50 -16.86 -12.64 -19.56
N SER A 51 -17.43 -11.94 -20.55
CA SER A 51 -18.11 -10.66 -20.34
C SER A 51 -19.27 -10.79 -19.35
N HIS A 52 -20.05 -11.87 -19.44
CA HIS A 52 -21.13 -12.14 -18.50
C HIS A 52 -20.59 -12.35 -17.07
N ILE A 53 -19.59 -13.22 -16.90
CA ILE A 53 -18.97 -13.49 -15.60
C ILE A 53 -18.38 -12.21 -14.99
N LEU A 54 -17.69 -11.38 -15.78
CA LEU A 54 -17.15 -10.11 -15.31
C LEU A 54 -18.25 -9.13 -14.88
N THR A 55 -19.37 -9.10 -15.60
CA THR A 55 -20.52 -8.26 -15.24
C THR A 55 -21.18 -8.74 -13.95
N GLU A 56 -21.32 -10.06 -13.79
CA GLU A 56 -21.85 -10.68 -12.58
C GLU A 56 -20.94 -10.44 -11.37
N GLN A 57 -19.62 -10.64 -11.52
CA GLN A 57 -18.64 -10.34 -10.48
C GLN A 57 -18.63 -8.87 -10.08
N LYS A 58 -18.73 -7.96 -11.07
CA LYS A 58 -18.87 -6.53 -10.80
C LYS A 58 -20.12 -6.24 -9.96
N GLY A 59 -21.27 -6.82 -10.34
CA GLY A 59 -22.51 -6.66 -9.58
C GLY A 59 -22.42 -7.21 -8.16
N ILE A 60 -21.77 -8.36 -7.96
CA ILE A 60 -21.52 -8.93 -6.62
C ILE A 60 -20.63 -8.00 -5.80
N MET A 61 -19.53 -7.49 -6.37
CA MET A 61 -18.67 -6.54 -5.67
C MET A 61 -19.43 -5.27 -5.29
N GLU A 62 -20.23 -4.69 -6.19
CA GLU A 62 -21.07 -3.53 -5.90
C GLU A 62 -22.06 -3.81 -4.76
N ALA A 63 -22.71 -4.98 -4.78
CA ALA A 63 -23.61 -5.41 -3.71
C ALA A 63 -22.90 -5.62 -2.36
N VAL A 64 -21.72 -6.23 -2.35
CA VAL A 64 -20.89 -6.39 -1.14
C VAL A 64 -20.44 -5.04 -0.61
N THR A 65 -20.04 -4.13 -1.50
CA THR A 65 -19.63 -2.77 -1.13
C THR A 65 -20.81 -2.02 -0.50
N GLN A 66 -22.00 -2.09 -1.11
CA GLN A 66 -23.22 -1.50 -0.56
C GLN A 66 -23.62 -2.15 0.78
N ALA A 67 -23.51 -3.48 0.91
CA ALA A 67 -23.80 -4.17 2.17
C ALA A 67 -22.85 -3.76 3.30
N LEU A 68 -21.56 -3.57 3.02
CA LEU A 68 -20.57 -3.05 3.98
C LEU A 68 -20.86 -1.60 4.38
N LEU A 69 -21.41 -0.80 3.47
CA LEU A 69 -21.84 0.57 3.77
C LEU A 69 -23.11 0.58 4.64
N LEU A 70 -24.09 -0.27 4.34
CA LEU A 70 -25.41 -0.31 4.99
C LEU A 70 -25.47 -1.06 6.33
N GLN A 71 -24.41 -1.75 6.77
CA GLN A 71 -24.33 -2.28 8.14
C GLN A 71 -24.18 -1.12 9.14
N ALA A 72 -25.33 -0.55 9.49
CA ALA A 72 -25.50 0.35 10.61
C ALA A 72 -25.67 -0.48 11.88
N ASP A 73 -24.54 -0.81 12.53
CA ASP A 73 -24.55 -0.88 13.98
C ASP A 73 -23.42 -0.02 14.52
N ARG A 74 -23.77 0.75 15.55
CA ARG A 74 -22.99 1.88 16.06
C ARG A 74 -21.82 1.35 16.90
N ASP A 75 -20.70 2.06 16.81
CA ASP A 75 -19.56 2.00 17.74
C ASP A 75 -18.57 0.82 17.61
N ASP A 76 -18.15 0.45 16.39
CA ASP A 76 -16.95 -0.40 16.18
C ASP A 76 -15.84 0.33 15.39
N PRO A 77 -14.67 0.64 15.99
CA PRO A 77 -13.53 1.24 15.30
C PRO A 77 -12.97 0.36 14.16
N ALA A 78 -13.20 -0.96 14.19
CA ALA A 78 -12.83 -1.86 13.10
C ALA A 78 -13.67 -1.64 11.84
N LEU A 79 -14.91 -1.15 11.98
CA LEU A 79 -15.78 -0.81 10.86
C LEU A 79 -15.34 0.48 10.16
N GLY A 80 -14.82 1.45 10.91
CA GLY A 80 -14.18 2.66 10.36
C GLY A 80 -12.96 2.31 9.49
N ALA A 81 -12.09 1.43 10.00
CA ALA A 81 -10.94 0.92 9.24
C ALA A 81 -11.37 0.12 7.99
N ARG A 82 -12.41 -0.70 8.09
CA ARG A 82 -12.97 -1.44 6.93
C ARG A 82 -13.60 -0.52 5.88
N ARG A 83 -14.31 0.54 6.29
CA ARG A 83 -14.89 1.54 5.38
C ARG A 83 -13.83 2.43 4.74
N ALA A 84 -12.78 2.80 5.49
CA ALA A 84 -11.61 3.48 4.95
C ALA A 84 -10.88 2.59 3.92
N ALA A 85 -10.70 1.30 4.21
CA ALA A 85 -10.13 0.33 3.28
C ALA A 85 -10.98 0.13 2.01
N ALA A 86 -12.31 0.21 2.11
CA ALA A 86 -13.20 0.16 0.95
C ALA A 86 -13.15 1.44 0.08
N ALA A 87 -12.85 2.59 0.69
CA ALA A 87 -12.72 3.86 -0.02
C ALA A 87 -11.39 4.01 -0.79
N ALA A 88 -10.31 3.40 -0.29
CA ALA A 88 -8.97 3.46 -0.88
C ALA A 88 -8.92 3.10 -2.39
N PRO A 89 -9.44 1.95 -2.87
CA PRO A 89 -9.39 1.60 -4.29
C PRO A 89 -10.29 2.46 -5.19
N LEU A 90 -11.29 3.14 -4.62
CA LEU A 90 -12.14 4.08 -5.35
C LEU A 90 -11.44 5.43 -5.54
N LEU A 91 -10.73 5.89 -4.51
CA LEU A 91 -9.96 7.14 -4.53
C LEU A 91 -8.67 7.02 -5.35
N GLU A 92 -8.09 5.83 -5.47
CA GLU A 92 -6.95 5.55 -6.37
C GLU A 92 -7.29 5.81 -7.85
N LYS A 93 -8.56 5.67 -8.23
CA LYS A 93 -9.06 5.97 -9.59
C LYS A 93 -9.22 7.46 -9.87
N VAL A 94 -9.05 8.32 -8.86
CA VAL A 94 -9.14 9.77 -8.99
C VAL A 94 -7.73 10.36 -9.06
N GLU A 95 -7.31 10.71 -10.28
CA GLU A 95 -6.04 11.40 -10.54
C GLU A 95 -6.03 12.75 -9.77
N GLY A 96 -5.07 12.91 -8.86
CA GLY A 96 -4.87 14.13 -8.07
C GLY A 96 -5.31 14.07 -6.60
N CYS A 97 -5.98 12.99 -6.15
CA CYS A 97 -6.45 12.87 -4.76
C CYS A 97 -5.39 12.42 -3.74
N ARG A 98 -4.23 11.92 -4.19
CA ARG A 98 -3.18 11.35 -3.31
C ARG A 98 -2.65 12.32 -2.24
N HIS A 99 -2.65 13.63 -2.54
CA HIS A 99 -2.04 14.65 -1.68
C HIS A 99 -3.06 15.43 -0.83
N LEU A 100 -4.37 15.19 -1.03
CA LEU A 100 -5.46 15.94 -0.39
C LEU A 100 -6.29 15.08 0.58
N LEU A 101 -5.93 13.81 0.72
CA LEU A 101 -6.35 12.96 1.82
C LEU A 101 -5.21 13.03 2.84
N PRO A 102 -5.24 13.97 3.82
CA PRO A 102 -4.46 13.78 5.02
C PRO A 102 -4.76 12.37 5.51
N GLU A 103 -3.72 11.67 5.92
CA GLU A 103 -3.75 10.43 6.69
C GLU A 103 -4.40 10.65 8.07
N SER A 104 -5.47 11.47 8.15
CA SER A 104 -6.26 11.67 9.35
C SER A 104 -7.04 10.37 9.59
N PRO A 105 -6.69 9.59 10.63
CA PRO A 105 -7.40 8.36 10.94
C PRO A 105 -8.85 8.71 11.29
N GLY A 106 -9.80 8.17 10.53
CA GLY A 106 -11.23 8.39 10.76
C GLY A 106 -12.02 8.90 9.55
N LYS A 107 -11.38 9.15 8.41
CA LYS A 107 -12.11 9.44 7.16
C LYS A 107 -12.67 8.17 6.53
N TYR A 108 -13.99 8.13 6.34
CA TYR A 108 -14.65 7.00 5.68
C TYR A 108 -15.66 7.49 4.64
N LEU A 109 -15.80 6.72 3.56
CA LEU A 109 -16.79 6.98 2.52
C LEU A 109 -18.18 6.63 3.05
N VAL A 110 -19.10 7.58 2.94
CA VAL A 110 -20.52 7.42 3.29
C VAL A 110 -21.32 7.06 2.05
N TYR A 111 -21.12 7.78 0.95
CA TYR A 111 -21.86 7.59 -0.29
C TYR A 111 -21.08 8.06 -1.52
N ASN A 112 -21.34 7.46 -2.67
CA ASN A 112 -20.73 7.89 -3.92
C ASN A 112 -21.67 7.65 -5.11
N GLY A 113 -21.51 8.45 -6.16
CA GLY A 113 -22.37 8.35 -7.34
C GLY A 113 -21.99 9.30 -8.46
N ASP A 114 -22.44 8.95 -9.67
CA ASP A 114 -22.30 9.78 -10.86
C ASP A 114 -23.35 10.89 -10.88
N LEU A 115 -22.92 12.10 -11.20
CA LEU A 115 -23.75 13.29 -11.35
C LEU A 115 -23.38 14.04 -12.64
N VAL A 116 -24.26 14.93 -13.07
CA VAL A 116 -23.98 15.83 -14.20
C VAL A 116 -24.01 17.26 -13.71
N GLU A 117 -22.93 17.99 -13.95
CA GLU A 117 -22.81 19.39 -13.58
C GLU A 117 -23.45 20.30 -14.64
N TYR A 118 -24.17 21.31 -14.17
CA TYR A 118 -24.80 22.35 -14.98
C TYR A 118 -24.28 23.74 -14.57
N ASP A 119 -24.18 24.61 -15.58
CA ASP A 119 -23.90 26.03 -15.37
C ASP A 119 -25.04 26.69 -14.60
N ALA A 120 -24.68 27.40 -13.52
CA ALA A 120 -25.65 28.11 -12.67
C ALA A 120 -26.35 29.27 -13.41
N ASP A 121 -25.69 29.86 -14.42
CA ASP A 121 -26.21 31.04 -15.13
C ASP A 121 -26.96 30.66 -16.42
N HIS A 122 -26.38 29.76 -17.23
CA HIS A 122 -26.93 29.40 -18.55
C HIS A 122 -27.72 28.09 -18.56
N MET A 123 -27.74 27.34 -17.45
CA MET A 123 -28.39 26.01 -17.34
C MET A 123 -27.95 25.06 -18.46
N ALA A 124 -26.71 25.22 -18.93
CA ALA A 124 -26.08 24.35 -19.91
C ALA A 124 -25.35 23.22 -19.21
N GLN A 125 -25.41 22.01 -19.79
CA GLN A 125 -24.64 20.87 -19.30
C GLN A 125 -23.14 21.15 -19.47
N ILE A 126 -22.39 21.09 -18.38
CA ILE A 126 -20.94 21.31 -18.39
C ILE A 126 -20.21 19.97 -18.58
N GLN A 127 -20.31 19.08 -17.59
CA GLN A 127 -19.51 17.86 -17.56
C GLN A 127 -20.15 16.78 -16.69
N ARG A 128 -19.71 15.53 -16.88
CA ARG A 128 -20.03 14.42 -15.97
C ARG A 128 -19.03 14.43 -14.83
N VAL A 129 -19.54 14.32 -13.61
CA VAL A 129 -18.73 14.29 -12.39
C VAL A 129 -19.09 13.05 -11.57
N HIS A 130 -18.17 12.62 -10.73
CA HIS A 130 -18.40 11.61 -9.70
C HIS A 130 -18.19 12.27 -8.35
N ALA A 131 -19.21 12.21 -7.50
CA ALA A 131 -19.16 12.77 -6.16
C ALA A 131 -18.87 11.64 -5.16
N PHE A 132 -17.97 11.90 -4.23
CA PHE A 132 -17.61 11.05 -3.10
C PHE A 132 -17.90 11.81 -1.81
N LEU A 133 -18.92 11.38 -1.08
CA LEU A 133 -19.28 11.91 0.23
C LEU A 133 -18.54 11.14 1.33
N MET A 134 -17.69 11.84 2.05
CA MET A 134 -17.02 11.35 3.25
C MET A 134 -17.72 11.90 4.51
N ASN A 135 -17.29 11.43 5.68
CA ASN A 135 -17.83 11.86 6.97
C ASN A 135 -17.60 13.35 7.31
N ASP A 136 -16.60 14.00 6.71
CA ASP A 136 -16.25 15.40 6.98
C ASP A 136 -16.20 16.30 5.73
N CYS A 137 -16.19 15.70 4.53
CA CYS A 137 -16.08 16.43 3.28
C CYS A 137 -16.80 15.75 2.12
N LEU A 138 -17.19 16.54 1.12
CA LEU A 138 -17.71 16.09 -0.17
C LEU A 138 -16.67 16.39 -1.25
N LEU A 139 -16.12 15.34 -1.85
CA LEU A 139 -15.19 15.43 -2.97
C LEU A 139 -15.97 15.31 -4.28
N VAL A 140 -15.71 16.21 -5.23
CA VAL A 140 -16.22 16.16 -6.60
C VAL A 140 -15.05 15.93 -7.54
N ALA A 141 -15.18 14.96 -8.43
CA ALA A 141 -14.17 14.61 -9.42
C ALA A 141 -14.78 14.58 -10.82
N THR A 142 -14.11 15.17 -11.79
CA THR A 142 -14.57 15.26 -13.18
C THR A 142 -14.22 13.99 -13.95
N ALA A 143 -15.18 13.44 -14.70
CA ALA A 143 -14.94 12.25 -15.52
C ALA A 143 -14.02 12.57 -16.71
N LEU A 144 -12.95 11.77 -16.89
CA LEU A 144 -12.04 11.92 -18.02
C LEU A 144 -12.68 11.33 -19.29
N PRO A 145 -12.79 12.11 -20.40
CA PRO A 145 -13.43 11.64 -21.62
C PRO A 145 -12.66 10.50 -22.32
N ASN A 146 -11.35 10.41 -22.11
CA ASN A 146 -10.48 9.44 -22.79
C ASN A 146 -10.23 8.14 -22.01
N ARG A 147 -10.70 8.02 -20.76
CA ARG A 147 -10.50 6.82 -19.91
C ARG A 147 -11.75 6.53 -19.09
N ARG A 148 -12.50 5.48 -19.47
CA ARG A 148 -13.69 5.03 -18.71
C ARG A 148 -13.28 4.60 -17.30
N GLY A 149 -13.88 5.21 -16.29
CA GLY A 149 -13.64 4.89 -14.88
C GLY A 149 -12.40 5.56 -14.27
N ALA A 150 -11.77 6.51 -14.98
CA ALA A 150 -10.78 7.41 -14.41
C ALA A 150 -11.40 8.80 -14.21
N TYR A 151 -11.17 9.38 -13.03
CA TYR A 151 -11.67 10.71 -12.68
C TYR A 151 -10.48 11.63 -12.39
N ARG A 152 -10.66 12.93 -12.62
CA ARG A 152 -9.70 13.96 -12.21
C ARG A 152 -10.28 14.70 -11.02
N TYR A 153 -9.48 14.91 -9.99
CA TYR A 153 -9.84 15.79 -8.88
C TYR A 153 -10.31 17.16 -9.39
N ASP A 154 -11.46 17.62 -8.92
CA ASP A 154 -12.03 18.92 -9.31
C ASP A 154 -12.19 19.84 -8.09
N ALA A 155 -12.93 19.43 -7.06
CA ALA A 155 -13.14 20.24 -5.86
C ALA A 155 -13.36 19.40 -4.60
N LEU A 156 -12.99 19.95 -3.44
CA LEU A 156 -13.25 19.36 -2.11
C LEU A 156 -14.04 20.37 -1.26
N TYR A 157 -15.19 19.96 -0.75
CA TYR A 157 -16.06 20.81 0.08
C TYR A 157 -16.12 20.27 1.52
N PRO A 158 -15.57 20.98 2.51
CA PRO A 158 -15.83 20.68 3.91
C PRO A 158 -17.32 20.81 4.23
N LEU A 159 -17.89 19.82 4.92
CA LEU A 159 -19.32 19.76 5.19
C LEU A 159 -19.81 20.90 6.10
N ASP A 160 -18.94 21.47 6.94
CA ASP A 160 -19.25 22.59 7.85
C ASP A 160 -19.76 23.82 7.12
N ARG A 161 -19.19 24.08 5.93
CA ARG A 161 -19.48 25.27 5.13
C ARG A 161 -20.43 24.98 3.97
N LEU A 162 -20.70 23.69 3.69
CA LEU A 162 -21.52 23.25 2.57
C LEU A 162 -23.01 23.46 2.87
N ALA A 163 -23.69 24.18 1.99
CA ALA A 163 -25.14 24.27 1.97
C ALA A 163 -25.71 23.56 0.74
N VAL A 164 -26.65 22.65 0.97
CA VAL A 164 -27.30 21.86 -0.09
C VAL A 164 -28.73 22.36 -0.25
N VAL A 165 -29.12 22.73 -1.47
CA VAL A 165 -30.45 23.24 -1.78
C VAL A 165 -31.11 22.34 -2.80
N ASN A 166 -32.26 21.77 -2.43
CA ASN A 166 -33.08 21.02 -3.36
C ASN A 166 -33.69 21.97 -4.41
N VAL A 167 -33.39 21.75 -5.69
CA VAL A 167 -33.99 22.54 -6.78
C VAL A 167 -35.34 21.90 -7.12
N LYS A 168 -36.41 22.69 -7.04
CA LYS A 168 -37.76 22.21 -7.37
C LYS A 168 -37.84 21.82 -8.85
N ASP A 169 -38.46 20.69 -9.13
CA ASP A 169 -38.58 20.20 -10.50
C ASP A 169 -39.46 21.16 -11.32
N ASN A 170 -38.86 21.79 -12.32
CA ASN A 170 -39.51 22.68 -13.27
C ASN A 170 -38.77 22.59 -14.60
N PRO A 171 -39.36 22.06 -15.68
CA PRO A 171 -38.66 21.87 -16.95
C PRO A 171 -37.94 23.14 -17.42
N PRO A 172 -36.62 23.10 -17.75
CA PRO A 172 -35.76 21.93 -17.99
C PRO A 172 -35.07 21.34 -16.74
N MET A 173 -35.32 21.89 -15.55
CA MET A 173 -34.74 21.49 -14.26
C MET A 173 -35.48 20.28 -13.70
N LYS A 174 -34.96 19.08 -13.97
CA LYS A 174 -35.50 17.84 -13.44
C LYS A 174 -34.40 17.11 -12.68
N ASP A 175 -34.71 16.65 -11.48
CA ASP A 175 -33.81 15.83 -10.66
C ASP A 175 -32.49 16.56 -10.31
N MET A 176 -32.56 17.88 -10.14
CA MET A 176 -31.42 18.73 -9.81
C MET A 176 -31.36 19.13 -8.33
N PHE A 177 -30.16 19.34 -7.81
CA PHE A 177 -29.89 19.99 -6.53
C PHE A 177 -28.67 20.92 -6.67
N LYS A 178 -28.55 21.88 -5.76
CA LYS A 178 -27.55 22.94 -5.80
C LYS A 178 -26.65 22.86 -4.58
N LEU A 179 -25.34 22.89 -4.80
CA LEU A 179 -24.33 23.04 -3.76
C LEU A 179 -23.89 24.49 -3.69
N LEU A 180 -23.97 25.05 -2.49
CA LEU A 180 -23.60 26.42 -2.16
C LEU A 180 -22.41 26.38 -1.21
N MET A 181 -21.28 26.92 -1.64
CA MET A 181 -20.04 27.03 -0.88
C MET A 181 -19.41 28.37 -1.22
N PHE A 182 -19.61 29.37 -0.35
CA PHE A 182 -19.22 30.75 -0.65
C PHE A 182 -17.75 30.85 -1.13
N PRO A 183 -17.47 31.51 -2.28
CA PRO A 183 -18.40 32.29 -3.13
C PRO A 183 -19.06 31.49 -4.27
N GLU A 184 -18.81 30.19 -4.37
CA GLU A 184 -19.21 29.34 -5.50
C GLU A 184 -20.58 28.67 -5.31
N SER A 185 -21.25 28.46 -6.44
CA SER A 185 -22.60 27.90 -6.51
C SER A 185 -22.64 26.94 -7.71
N ARG A 186 -22.82 25.65 -7.46
CA ARG A 186 -22.80 24.60 -8.50
C ARG A 186 -24.11 23.83 -8.51
N ILE A 187 -24.61 23.49 -9.70
CA ILE A 187 -25.85 22.74 -9.88
C ILE A 187 -25.51 21.35 -10.40
N PHE A 188 -26.08 20.32 -9.77
CA PHE A 188 -25.90 18.93 -10.15
C PHE A 188 -27.23 18.28 -10.45
N GLN A 189 -27.27 17.48 -11.51
CA GLN A 189 -28.38 16.63 -11.89
C GLN A 189 -28.07 15.18 -11.54
N ALA A 190 -28.99 14.54 -10.83
CA ALA A 190 -28.98 13.10 -10.59
C ALA A 190 -29.64 12.34 -11.75
N GLU A 191 -29.34 11.05 -11.87
CA GLU A 191 -29.93 10.20 -12.92
C GLU A 191 -31.45 10.06 -12.80
N ASN A 192 -32.00 10.10 -11.58
CA ASN A 192 -33.43 10.05 -11.33
C ASN A 192 -33.82 10.70 -9.99
N ALA A 193 -35.11 10.95 -9.81
CA ALA A 193 -35.69 11.52 -8.59
C ALA A 193 -35.36 10.72 -7.32
N LYS A 194 -35.21 9.39 -7.44
CA LYS A 194 -34.87 8.51 -6.32
C LYS A 194 -33.45 8.77 -5.83
N ILE A 195 -32.47 8.79 -6.73
CA ILE A 195 -31.05 9.07 -6.45
C ILE A 195 -30.89 10.50 -5.96
N LYS A 196 -31.62 11.48 -6.52
CA LYS A 196 -31.63 12.85 -5.97
C LYS A 196 -32.07 12.87 -4.51
N LYS A 197 -33.15 12.16 -4.19
CA LYS A 197 -33.66 12.07 -2.82
C LYS A 197 -32.64 11.39 -1.90
N GLU A 198 -32.06 10.27 -2.34
CA GLU A 198 -31.00 9.57 -1.60
C GLU A 198 -29.79 10.50 -1.32
N TRP A 199 -29.31 11.24 -2.33
CA TRP A 199 -28.23 12.22 -2.14
C TRP A 199 -28.57 13.27 -1.08
N LEU A 200 -29.76 13.87 -1.15
CA LEU A 200 -30.19 14.90 -0.19
C LEU A 200 -30.31 14.33 1.22
N ASP A 201 -30.96 13.17 1.36
CA ASP A 201 -31.18 12.50 2.65
C ASP A 201 -29.82 12.14 3.30
N VAL A 202 -28.90 11.55 2.53
CA VAL A 202 -27.57 11.15 3.03
C VAL A 202 -26.68 12.36 3.34
N LEU A 203 -26.72 13.42 2.52
CA LEU A 203 -25.97 14.65 2.79
C LEU A 203 -26.43 15.33 4.09
N GLU A 204 -27.75 15.40 4.31
CA GLU A 204 -28.33 15.97 5.53
C GLU A 204 -27.99 15.13 6.77
N GLU A 205 -28.10 13.81 6.66
CA GLU A 205 -27.74 12.88 7.74
C GLU A 205 -26.24 12.97 8.09
N THR A 206 -25.37 13.03 7.09
CA THR A 206 -23.91 13.12 7.29
C THR A 206 -23.55 14.43 7.98
N LYS A 207 -24.12 15.55 7.53
CA LYS A 207 -23.91 16.87 8.15
C LYS A 207 -24.40 16.90 9.61
N ARG A 208 -25.53 16.25 9.91
CA ARG A 208 -26.04 16.11 11.27
C ARG A 208 -25.11 15.28 12.16
N ASN A 209 -24.60 14.15 11.64
CA ASN A 209 -23.68 13.28 12.36
C ASN A 209 -22.33 13.96 12.63
N GLN A 210 -21.83 14.75 11.69
CA GLN A 210 -20.61 15.51 11.87
C GLN A 210 -20.76 16.56 12.99
N ALA A 211 -21.85 17.34 12.99
CA ALA A 211 -22.12 18.31 14.06
C ALA A 211 -22.27 17.65 15.44
N LEU A 212 -22.86 16.45 15.50
CA LEU A 212 -22.95 15.66 16.73
C LEU A 212 -21.58 15.15 17.19
N SER A 213 -20.73 14.71 16.26
CA SER A 213 -19.38 14.24 16.57
C SER A 213 -18.46 15.37 17.05
N GLU A 214 -18.57 16.55 16.45
CA GLU A 214 -17.82 17.74 16.85
C GLU A 214 -18.26 18.21 18.24
N LYS A 215 -19.57 18.22 18.50
CA LYS A 215 -20.12 18.52 19.83
C LYS A 215 -19.62 17.53 20.89
N ARG A 216 -19.61 16.23 20.58
CA ARG A 216 -19.07 15.19 21.49
C ARG A 216 -17.58 15.36 21.73
N ARG A 217 -16.80 15.74 20.72
CA ARG A 217 -15.35 16.01 20.86
C ARG A 217 -15.11 17.20 21.79
N LEU A 218 -15.84 18.29 21.60
CA LEU A 218 -15.77 19.47 22.46
C LEU A 218 -16.24 19.18 23.90
N GLU A 219 -17.27 18.34 24.07
CA GLU A 219 -17.75 17.88 25.38
C GLU A 219 -16.74 16.93 26.08
N GLN A 220 -16.03 16.08 25.33
CA GLN A 220 -14.96 15.21 25.84
C GLN A 220 -13.68 15.97 26.20
N GLU A 221 -13.34 17.04 25.46
CA GLU A 221 -12.22 17.94 25.78
C GLU A 221 -12.53 18.86 26.97
N ALA A 222 -13.81 19.13 27.26
CA ALA A 222 -14.24 19.97 28.38
C ALA A 222 -14.43 19.24 29.73
N LEU A 223 -14.36 17.91 29.76
CA LEU A 223 -14.38 17.13 31.00
C LEU A 223 -12.96 17.09 31.61
N PRO A 224 -12.78 17.39 32.91
CA PRO A 224 -11.51 17.16 33.59
C PRO A 224 -11.18 15.66 33.51
N ARG A 225 -9.98 15.30 33.04
CA ARG A 225 -9.55 13.89 33.03
C ARG A 225 -9.65 13.34 34.46
N PRO A 226 -10.33 12.20 34.68
CA PRO A 226 -10.37 11.57 35.99
C PRO A 226 -8.97 11.07 36.36
N ALA A 227 -8.55 11.35 37.58
CA ALA A 227 -7.30 10.83 38.14
C ALA A 227 -7.28 9.29 38.08
N PRO A 228 -6.11 8.65 37.88
CA PRO A 228 -6.02 7.21 37.89
C PRO A 228 -6.36 6.67 39.29
N THR A 229 -7.39 5.85 39.37
CA THR A 229 -7.76 5.08 40.57
C THR A 229 -6.61 4.15 40.96
N PRO A 230 -6.16 4.12 42.23
CA PRO A 230 -5.19 3.14 42.70
C PRO A 230 -5.81 1.73 42.69
N PRO A 231 -4.98 0.67 42.59
CA PRO A 231 -5.47 -0.70 42.49
C PRO A 231 -6.16 -1.13 43.78
N GLU A 232 -7.34 -1.74 43.64
CA GLU A 232 -8.08 -2.40 44.70
C GLU A 232 -7.16 -3.44 45.40
N SER A 233 -6.72 -3.13 46.61
CA SER A 233 -6.54 -4.14 47.64
C SER A 233 -7.73 -4.02 48.59
N THR A 234 -8.66 -4.96 48.44
CA THR A 234 -9.77 -5.21 49.34
C THR A 234 -9.30 -5.23 50.79
N ASN A 235 -9.74 -4.27 51.60
CA ASN A 235 -9.68 -4.37 53.06
C ASN A 235 -11.02 -3.92 53.65
N PRO A 236 -11.73 -4.74 54.47
CA PRO A 236 -13.16 -4.61 54.67
C PRO A 236 -13.58 -3.99 56.02
N PHE A 237 -12.73 -3.18 56.64
CA PHE A 237 -13.03 -2.45 57.88
C PHE A 237 -12.20 -1.17 57.91
N GLU A 238 -12.85 -0.02 57.85
CA GLU A 238 -12.76 1.07 58.84
C GLU A 238 -13.35 2.35 58.25
N GLU A 239 -14.38 2.84 58.94
CA GLU A 239 -15.06 4.10 58.72
C GLU A 239 -14.23 5.24 59.34
N ASP A 240 -14.46 6.43 58.79
CA ASP A 240 -14.40 7.74 59.43
C ASP A 240 -13.11 8.60 59.38
N GLU A 241 -13.39 9.89 59.16
CA GLU A 241 -12.66 11.11 59.54
C GLU A 241 -11.63 11.72 58.56
N ASP A 242 -12.16 12.69 57.79
CA ASP A 242 -11.80 14.13 57.74
C ASP A 242 -10.40 14.62 57.31
N GLU A 243 -10.44 15.63 56.42
CA GLU A 243 -9.66 16.88 56.39
C GLU A 243 -8.11 16.76 56.34
N GLU A 244 -7.33 17.44 55.50
CA GLU A 244 -7.35 18.77 54.90
C GLU A 244 -6.14 18.85 53.91
N GLU A 245 -6.21 19.76 52.94
CA GLU A 245 -5.17 20.68 52.38
C GLU A 245 -3.67 20.39 52.69
N GLU A 246 -2.64 20.58 51.87
CA GLU A 246 -2.35 21.39 50.67
C GLU A 246 -0.88 21.05 50.26
N GLU A 247 -0.55 21.01 48.97
CA GLU A 247 0.54 21.78 48.28
C GLU A 247 1.60 20.90 47.54
N PRO A 248 2.27 21.44 46.50
CA PRO A 248 2.52 20.78 45.21
C PRO A 248 3.99 20.34 45.03
N SER A 249 4.26 19.40 44.11
CA SER A 249 5.60 19.30 43.53
C SER A 249 5.66 18.61 42.16
N ALA A 250 6.43 19.26 41.29
CA ALA A 250 7.11 18.79 40.09
C ALA A 250 6.27 18.50 38.84
N GLU A 251 6.22 19.52 37.98
CA GLU A 251 6.05 19.41 36.54
C GLU A 251 7.06 18.39 35.98
N GLU A 252 6.63 17.17 35.69
CA GLU A 252 7.42 16.26 34.84
C GLU A 252 7.27 16.74 33.40
N GLU A 253 8.37 17.22 32.81
CA GLU A 253 8.46 17.63 31.41
C GLU A 253 7.91 16.54 30.50
N VAL A 254 6.76 16.84 29.89
CA VAL A 254 6.12 16.00 28.88
C VAL A 254 7.05 15.93 27.67
N VAL A 255 7.72 14.78 27.51
CA VAL A 255 8.53 14.52 26.32
C VAL A 255 7.58 14.48 25.11
N ASP A 256 7.70 15.48 24.24
CA ASP A 256 6.90 15.57 23.02
C ASP A 256 7.29 14.44 22.05
N LEU A 257 6.44 13.42 21.99
CA LEU A 257 6.49 12.30 21.04
C LEU A 257 5.71 12.61 19.75
N SER A 258 5.28 13.85 19.55
CA SER A 258 4.53 14.30 18.38
C SER A 258 5.41 14.66 17.18
N LEU A 259 6.71 14.35 17.22
CA LEU A 259 7.55 14.49 16.03
C LEU A 259 7.12 13.45 15.00
N GLU A 260 6.60 13.93 13.87
CA GLU A 260 6.06 13.14 12.75
C GLU A 260 7.01 12.00 12.35
N TRP A 261 8.32 12.27 12.23
CA TRP A 261 9.31 11.26 11.85
C TRP A 261 9.45 10.09 12.84
N VAL A 262 9.11 10.28 14.12
CA VAL A 262 9.17 9.22 15.16
C VAL A 262 7.95 8.31 15.06
N GLN A 263 6.80 8.86 14.65
CA GLN A 263 5.57 8.09 14.41
C GLN A 263 5.64 7.30 13.10
N GLU A 264 6.24 7.89 12.07
CA GLU A 264 6.47 7.27 10.76
C GLU A 264 7.61 6.24 10.77
N LEU A 265 8.53 6.30 11.75
CA LEU A 265 9.71 5.44 11.82
C LEU A 265 9.43 3.93 11.69
N PRO A 266 8.41 3.33 12.35
CA PRO A 266 8.12 1.92 12.19
C PRO A 266 7.67 1.56 10.76
N GLU A 267 6.97 2.48 10.08
CA GLU A 267 6.51 2.31 8.70
C GLU A 267 7.66 2.51 7.71
N ASP A 268 8.51 3.51 7.94
CA ASP A 268 9.74 3.73 7.17
C ASP A 268 10.69 2.53 7.25
N LEU A 269 10.82 1.91 8.43
CA LEU A 269 11.58 0.66 8.60
C LEU A 269 11.00 -0.47 7.76
N ASP A 270 9.67 -0.61 7.69
CA ASP A 270 9.01 -1.60 6.85
C ASP A 270 9.24 -1.34 5.36
N VAL A 271 9.23 -0.08 4.93
CA VAL A 271 9.56 0.32 3.56
C VAL A 271 11.02 0.00 3.22
N CYS A 272 11.97 0.33 4.11
CA CYS A 272 13.38 -0.01 3.92
C CYS A 272 13.62 -1.53 3.84
N ILE A 273 12.94 -2.31 4.69
CA ILE A 273 12.98 -3.78 4.65
C ILE A 273 12.43 -4.30 3.32
N ALA A 274 11.29 -3.77 2.85
CA ALA A 274 10.67 -4.16 1.58
C ALA A 274 11.53 -3.82 0.36
N GLN A 275 12.18 -2.65 0.37
CA GLN A 275 13.11 -2.21 -0.69
C GLN A 275 14.48 -2.90 -0.62
N ARG A 276 14.75 -3.71 0.42
CA ARG A 276 16.04 -4.33 0.72
C ARG A 276 17.16 -3.30 0.94
N ASP A 277 16.81 -2.10 1.37
CA ASP A 277 17.77 -1.09 1.80
C ASP A 277 18.08 -1.23 3.29
N PHE A 278 18.95 -2.20 3.58
CA PHE A 278 19.35 -2.50 4.95
C PHE A 278 20.27 -1.43 5.56
N GLU A 279 20.94 -0.63 4.72
CA GLU A 279 21.78 0.49 5.20
C GLU A 279 20.90 1.62 5.73
N GLY A 280 19.90 2.03 4.94
CA GLY A 280 18.92 3.03 5.37
C GLY A 280 18.16 2.63 6.65
N ALA A 281 17.75 1.35 6.75
CA ALA A 281 17.07 0.84 7.94
C ALA A 281 17.93 0.96 9.22
N VAL A 282 19.22 0.60 9.14
CA VAL A 282 20.12 0.67 10.29
C VAL A 282 20.48 2.11 10.64
N ASP A 283 20.61 2.99 9.64
CA ASP A 283 20.85 4.43 9.88
C ASP A 283 19.66 5.10 10.60
N LEU A 284 18.42 4.71 10.28
CA LEU A 284 17.22 5.17 10.98
C LEU A 284 17.18 4.68 12.44
N LEU A 285 17.60 3.43 12.69
CA LEU A 285 17.71 2.89 14.05
C LEU A 285 18.79 3.59 14.87
N ASP A 286 19.94 3.92 14.25
CA ASP A 286 21.01 4.66 14.92
C ASP A 286 20.54 6.08 15.30
N LYS A 287 19.83 6.77 14.40
CA LYS A 287 19.21 8.08 14.68
C LYS A 287 18.19 8.02 15.81
N LEU A 288 17.37 6.98 15.86
CA LEU A 288 16.43 6.78 16.96
C LEU A 288 17.17 6.56 18.28
N ASN A 289 18.20 5.72 18.30
CA ASN A 289 18.97 5.43 19.50
C ASN A 289 19.72 6.66 20.03
N GLU A 290 20.21 7.53 19.14
CA GLU A 290 20.81 8.81 19.50
C GLU A 290 19.76 9.76 20.09
N TYR A 291 18.59 9.88 19.45
CA TYR A 291 17.50 10.74 19.93
C TYR A 291 16.88 10.28 21.25
N LEU A 292 16.79 8.96 21.47
CA LEU A 292 16.28 8.36 22.71
C LEU A 292 17.36 8.23 23.81
N GLY A 293 18.64 8.48 23.50
CA GLY A 293 19.74 8.38 24.45
C GLY A 293 19.70 9.43 25.56
N ASP A 294 19.15 10.61 25.26
CA ASP A 294 19.15 11.77 26.16
C ASP A 294 17.84 11.97 26.95
N LYS A 295 16.80 11.16 26.70
CA LYS A 295 15.44 11.37 27.24
C LYS A 295 15.02 10.29 28.26
N PRO A 296 14.26 10.66 29.31
CA PRO A 296 13.79 9.69 30.30
C PRO A 296 12.81 8.68 29.67
N VAL A 297 12.90 7.43 30.12
CA VAL A 297 12.16 6.30 29.55
C VAL A 297 10.69 6.35 30.01
N SER A 298 9.89 7.19 29.35
CA SER A 298 8.43 7.26 29.55
C SER A 298 7.70 6.05 28.95
N GLN A 299 6.48 5.75 29.40
CA GLN A 299 5.65 4.62 28.95
C GLN A 299 5.51 4.55 27.40
N PRO A 300 5.27 5.65 26.66
CA PRO A 300 5.15 5.61 25.20
C PRO A 300 6.49 5.37 24.49
N VAL A 301 7.61 5.78 25.09
CA VAL A 301 8.97 5.49 24.58
C VAL A 301 9.24 3.99 24.66
N LYS A 302 8.76 3.30 25.71
CA LYS A 302 8.85 1.84 25.83
C LYS A 302 8.01 1.13 24.77
N GLU A 303 6.80 1.62 24.49
CA GLU A 303 5.93 1.06 23.45
C GLU A 303 6.52 1.25 22.05
N LEU A 304 7.06 2.43 21.73
CA LEU A 304 7.76 2.67 20.47
C LEU A 304 8.98 1.78 20.33
N ARG A 305 9.79 1.67 21.39
CA ARG A 305 10.95 0.77 21.41
C ARG A 305 10.53 -0.69 21.18
N ALA A 306 9.43 -1.14 21.77
CA ALA A 306 8.91 -2.49 21.53
C ALA A 306 8.48 -2.72 20.07
N LYS A 307 7.83 -1.73 19.43
CA LYS A 307 7.46 -1.80 18.01
C LYS A 307 8.69 -1.82 17.10
N VAL A 308 9.71 -1.01 17.42
CA VAL A 308 10.97 -0.97 16.69
C VAL A 308 11.77 -2.26 16.88
N ASP A 309 11.83 -2.81 18.09
CA ASP A 309 12.52 -4.06 18.39
C ASP A 309 11.94 -5.26 17.62
N GLU A 310 10.61 -5.30 17.43
CA GLU A 310 9.96 -6.30 16.59
C GLU A 310 10.42 -6.19 15.12
N ARG A 311 10.62 -4.97 14.62
CA ARG A 311 11.04 -4.74 13.22
C ARG A 311 12.54 -4.95 13.05
N VAL A 312 13.34 -4.67 14.08
CA VAL A 312 14.75 -5.09 14.16
C VAL A 312 14.86 -6.61 14.08
N ARG A 313 13.94 -7.35 14.73
CA ARG A 313 13.88 -8.81 14.64
C ARG A 313 13.58 -9.27 13.21
N GLN A 314 12.57 -8.67 12.57
CA GLN A 314 12.21 -8.95 11.18
C GLN A 314 13.36 -8.65 10.21
N LEU A 315 14.01 -7.48 10.34
CA LEU A 315 15.20 -7.09 9.57
C LEU A 315 16.33 -8.11 9.76
N THR A 316 16.57 -8.54 11.00
CA THR A 316 17.59 -9.55 11.32
C THR A 316 17.28 -10.87 10.63
N ASP A 317 16.03 -11.32 10.63
CA ASP A 317 15.62 -12.57 9.99
C ASP A 317 15.74 -12.50 8.46
N VAL A 318 15.39 -11.36 7.85
CA VAL A 318 15.59 -11.12 6.42
C VAL A 318 17.09 -11.11 6.07
N LEU A 319 17.94 -10.46 6.86
CA LEU A 319 19.40 -10.44 6.67
C LEU A 319 20.02 -11.84 6.80
N VAL A 320 19.55 -12.63 7.76
CA VAL A 320 19.97 -14.03 7.95
C VAL A 320 19.56 -14.89 6.76
N PHE A 321 18.36 -14.67 6.24
CA PHE A 321 17.85 -15.36 5.07
C PHE A 321 18.65 -15.00 3.80
N GLU A 322 19.04 -13.74 3.60
CA GLU A 322 19.87 -13.30 2.47
C GLU A 322 21.32 -13.82 2.55
N LEU A 323 21.86 -14.00 3.75
CA LEU A 323 23.19 -14.57 3.98
C LEU A 323 23.23 -16.10 3.87
N SER A 324 22.07 -16.76 3.81
CA SER A 324 22.00 -18.21 3.73
C SER A 324 22.47 -18.72 2.35
N PRO A 325 23.29 -19.79 2.31
CA PRO A 325 23.97 -20.24 1.11
C PRO A 325 23.02 -20.74 0.00
N ASP A 326 21.80 -21.16 0.36
CA ASP A 326 20.84 -21.78 -0.57
C ASP A 326 20.14 -20.80 -1.52
N ARG A 327 20.22 -19.49 -1.29
CA ARG A 327 19.55 -18.45 -2.12
C ARG A 327 20.37 -17.18 -2.39
N SER A 328 21.70 -17.23 -2.21
CA SER A 328 22.64 -16.12 -2.47
C SER A 328 22.78 -15.77 -3.98
N LEU A 329 21.67 -15.66 -4.69
CA LEU A 329 21.58 -15.48 -6.13
C LEU A 329 21.58 -14.00 -6.57
N ARG A 330 21.52 -13.03 -5.64
CA ARG A 330 21.24 -11.63 -6.02
C ARG A 330 22.33 -10.59 -5.78
N GLY A 331 23.48 -10.93 -5.18
CA GLY A 331 24.38 -9.86 -4.73
C GLY A 331 25.90 -10.07 -4.79
N GLY A 332 26.38 -11.27 -5.11
CA GLY A 332 27.82 -11.57 -5.14
C GLY A 332 28.55 -11.27 -3.81
N PRO A 333 29.89 -11.29 -3.81
CA PRO A 333 30.69 -11.09 -2.58
C PRO A 333 30.46 -9.74 -1.89
N ARG A 334 30.08 -8.71 -2.67
CA ARG A 334 29.83 -7.36 -2.14
C ARG A 334 28.57 -7.28 -1.30
N ALA A 335 27.50 -7.99 -1.68
CA ALA A 335 26.26 -7.99 -0.90
C ALA A 335 26.41 -8.77 0.41
N THR A 336 27.14 -9.88 0.40
CA THR A 336 27.46 -10.64 1.62
C THR A 336 28.17 -9.75 2.64
N ARG A 337 29.16 -8.96 2.20
CA ARG A 337 29.84 -7.99 3.08
C ARG A 337 28.87 -6.94 3.64
N ARG A 338 28.07 -6.30 2.80
CA ARG A 338 27.10 -5.28 3.23
C ARG A 338 26.13 -5.83 4.28
N ALA A 339 25.57 -7.03 4.05
CA ALA A 339 24.66 -7.67 4.99
C ALA A 339 25.35 -8.04 6.33
N VAL A 340 26.60 -8.50 6.29
CA VAL A 340 27.39 -8.77 7.51
C VAL A 340 27.68 -7.48 8.28
N SER A 341 28.07 -6.40 7.60
CA SER A 341 28.29 -5.09 8.24
C SER A 341 27.03 -4.58 8.93
N GLN A 342 25.85 -4.73 8.31
CA GLN A 342 24.58 -4.34 8.94
C GLN A 342 24.24 -5.20 10.17
N LEU A 343 24.45 -6.52 10.12
CA LEU A 343 24.25 -7.36 11.30
C LEU A 343 25.20 -7.03 12.47
N ILE A 344 26.42 -6.61 12.16
CA ILE A 344 27.38 -6.15 13.18
C ILE A 344 26.89 -4.84 13.81
N ARG A 345 26.39 -3.90 13.01
CA ARG A 345 25.81 -2.63 13.51
C ARG A 345 24.56 -2.86 14.38
N LEU A 346 23.73 -3.83 14.04
CA LEU A 346 22.59 -4.27 14.85
C LEU A 346 22.99 -4.98 16.17
N GLY A 347 24.29 -5.14 16.44
CA GLY A 347 24.80 -5.76 17.66
C GLY A 347 24.78 -7.30 17.65
N GLN A 348 24.46 -7.93 16.51
CA GLN A 348 24.38 -9.37 16.31
C GLN A 348 25.70 -9.95 15.76
N SER A 349 26.85 -9.52 16.30
CA SER A 349 28.18 -9.85 15.76
C SER A 349 28.51 -11.36 15.77
N THR A 350 28.07 -12.08 16.81
CA THR A 350 28.26 -13.54 16.92
C THR A 350 27.49 -14.30 15.83
N LYS A 351 26.22 -13.95 15.63
CA LYS A 351 25.36 -14.53 14.57
C LYS A 351 25.87 -14.18 13.17
N ALA A 352 26.33 -12.94 12.97
CA ALA A 352 26.94 -12.49 11.73
C ALA A 352 28.21 -13.29 11.38
N CYS A 353 29.08 -13.54 12.37
CA CYS A 353 30.30 -14.32 12.21
C CYS A 353 30.00 -15.77 11.78
N GLU A 354 29.07 -16.44 12.47
CA GLU A 354 28.69 -17.82 12.15
C GLU A 354 28.14 -17.94 10.71
N LEU A 355 27.24 -17.03 10.32
CA LEU A 355 26.64 -17.03 8.99
C LEU A 355 27.64 -16.67 7.89
N PHE A 356 28.53 -15.72 8.13
CA PHE A 356 29.62 -15.37 7.22
C PHE A 356 30.52 -16.58 6.94
N LEU A 357 30.95 -17.27 7.99
CA LEU A 357 31.80 -18.46 7.86
C LEU A 357 31.08 -19.61 7.16
N LYS A 358 29.79 -19.85 7.46
CA LYS A 358 28.98 -20.86 6.76
C LYS A 358 28.83 -20.55 5.27
N ASN A 359 28.56 -19.30 4.93
CA ASN A 359 28.44 -18.85 3.54
C ASN A 359 29.78 -19.05 2.79
N ARG A 360 30.89 -18.64 3.39
CA ARG A 360 32.24 -18.82 2.82
C ARG A 360 32.64 -20.28 2.68
N ALA A 361 32.34 -21.11 3.67
CA ALA A 361 32.56 -22.54 3.57
C ALA A 361 31.78 -23.15 2.39
N ALA A 362 30.52 -22.76 2.20
CA ALA A 362 29.71 -23.21 1.06
C ALA A 362 30.27 -22.71 -0.29
N ALA A 363 30.76 -21.47 -0.35
CA ALA A 363 31.39 -20.90 -1.54
C ALA A 363 32.68 -21.65 -1.91
N VAL A 364 33.55 -21.94 -0.93
CA VAL A 364 34.77 -22.74 -1.12
C VAL A 364 34.43 -24.16 -1.59
N GLN A 365 33.45 -24.82 -0.97
CA GLN A 365 32.99 -26.15 -1.38
C GLN A 365 32.46 -26.15 -2.82
N THR A 366 31.74 -25.10 -3.22
CA THR A 366 31.24 -24.95 -4.59
C THR A 366 32.38 -24.71 -5.58
N ALA A 367 33.35 -23.87 -5.25
CA ALA A 367 34.54 -23.62 -6.06
C ALA A 367 35.41 -24.87 -6.24
N ILE A 368 35.56 -25.68 -5.18
CA ILE A 368 36.26 -26.98 -5.25
C ILE A 368 35.48 -27.97 -6.13
N ARG A 369 34.15 -28.02 -6.05
CA ARG A 369 33.31 -28.90 -6.91
C ARG A 369 33.34 -28.52 -8.38
N GLN A 370 33.52 -27.24 -8.71
CA GLN A 370 33.63 -26.76 -10.09
C GLN A 370 35.00 -27.08 -10.73
N LEU A 371 35.97 -27.52 -9.92
CA LEU A 371 37.32 -27.83 -10.36
C LEU A 371 37.31 -29.16 -11.13
N ARG A 372 37.45 -29.08 -12.46
CA ARG A 372 37.52 -30.27 -13.32
C ARG A 372 38.84 -31.01 -13.12
N ILE A 373 38.75 -32.33 -13.04
CA ILE A 373 39.92 -33.20 -13.05
C ILE A 373 40.43 -33.28 -14.50
N GLU A 374 41.36 -32.40 -14.86
CA GLU A 374 42.01 -32.40 -16.17
C GLU A 374 43.43 -32.96 -16.03
N GLY A 375 43.63 -34.21 -16.45
CA GLY A 375 44.95 -34.84 -16.57
C GLY A 375 45.60 -35.25 -15.25
N ALA A 376 46.89 -34.95 -15.08
CA ALA A 376 47.74 -35.48 -14.01
C ALA A 376 47.28 -35.07 -12.60
N THR A 377 47.21 -36.03 -11.67
CA THR A 377 46.76 -35.86 -10.27
C THR A 377 47.50 -34.74 -9.54
N LEU A 378 48.79 -34.54 -9.83
CA LEU A 378 49.60 -33.49 -9.21
C LEU A 378 49.12 -32.07 -9.55
N LEU A 379 48.68 -31.86 -10.80
CA LEU A 379 48.13 -30.57 -11.25
C LEU A 379 46.77 -30.29 -10.61
N TYR A 380 45.96 -31.33 -10.42
CA TYR A 380 44.70 -31.24 -9.70
C TYR A 380 44.91 -30.86 -8.22
N ILE A 381 45.85 -31.53 -7.53
CA ILE A 381 46.19 -31.21 -6.13
C ILE A 381 46.71 -29.78 -6.01
N HIS A 382 47.60 -29.35 -6.92
CA HIS A 382 48.12 -27.97 -6.90
C HIS A 382 47.01 -26.93 -7.11
N LYS A 383 46.11 -27.14 -8.09
CA LYS A 383 44.95 -26.27 -8.32
C LYS A 383 43.99 -26.27 -7.12
N LEU A 384 43.74 -27.43 -6.50
CA LEU A 384 42.87 -27.55 -5.33
C LEU A 384 43.45 -26.81 -4.12
N CYS A 385 44.73 -27.01 -3.82
CA CYS A 385 45.42 -26.27 -2.76
C CYS A 385 45.40 -24.77 -3.05
N HIS A 386 45.69 -24.35 -4.29
CA HIS A 386 45.67 -22.95 -4.66
C HIS A 386 44.29 -22.32 -4.45
N VAL A 387 43.21 -22.95 -4.91
CA VAL A 387 41.83 -22.46 -4.70
C VAL A 387 41.49 -22.39 -3.20
N PHE A 388 41.78 -23.45 -2.44
CA PHE A 388 41.51 -23.48 -1.00
C PHE A 388 42.26 -22.38 -0.23
N PHE A 389 43.59 -22.27 -0.41
CA PHE A 389 44.40 -21.28 0.33
C PHE A 389 44.13 -19.85 -0.12
N THR A 390 43.84 -19.62 -1.41
CA THR A 390 43.47 -18.28 -1.90
C THR A 390 42.14 -17.85 -1.31
N SER A 391 41.12 -18.70 -1.34
CA SER A 391 39.82 -18.39 -0.74
C SER A 391 39.88 -18.26 0.79
N LEU A 392 40.75 -19.03 1.46
CA LEU A 392 41.00 -18.89 2.90
C LEU A 392 41.64 -17.54 3.22
N LEU A 393 42.65 -17.12 2.44
CA LEU A 393 43.33 -15.84 2.60
C LEU A 393 42.37 -14.66 2.35
N GLU A 394 41.53 -14.74 1.32
CA GLU A 394 40.49 -13.75 1.04
C GLU A 394 39.47 -13.68 2.19
N THR A 395 39.01 -14.83 2.68
CA THR A 395 38.08 -14.90 3.82
C THR A 395 38.70 -14.29 5.08
N ALA A 396 39.98 -14.55 5.36
CA ALA A 396 40.68 -13.96 6.51
C ALA A 396 40.82 -12.44 6.40
N ARG A 397 41.18 -11.93 5.21
CA ARG A 397 41.26 -10.47 4.97
C ARG A 397 39.92 -9.79 5.15
N GLU A 398 38.85 -10.37 4.61
CA GLU A 398 37.49 -9.82 4.74
C GLU A 398 36.96 -9.92 6.18
N PHE A 399 37.31 -10.98 6.90
CA PHE A 399 37.01 -11.09 8.32
C PHE A 399 37.71 -9.99 9.13
N GLU A 400 38.97 -9.68 8.81
CA GLU A 400 39.70 -8.59 9.45
C GLU A 400 39.08 -7.23 9.15
N THR A 401 38.63 -6.96 7.92
CA THR A 401 37.99 -5.67 7.59
C THR A 401 36.63 -5.51 8.27
N ASP A 402 35.80 -6.55 8.25
CA ASP A 402 34.40 -6.43 8.68
C ASP A 402 34.27 -6.51 10.21
N PHE A 403 35.16 -7.25 10.88
CA PHE A 403 35.12 -7.44 12.34
C PHE A 403 36.22 -6.66 13.11
N ALA A 404 37.04 -5.82 12.45
CA ALA A 404 38.05 -5.00 13.11
C ALA A 404 37.49 -4.13 14.25
N VAL A 405 36.33 -3.50 14.02
CA VAL A 405 35.65 -2.64 15.01
C VAL A 405 35.07 -3.47 16.17
N SER A 406 34.66 -4.70 15.90
CA SER A 406 33.99 -5.57 16.88
C SER A 406 34.97 -6.19 17.90
N LYS A 407 36.27 -6.25 17.60
CA LYS A 407 37.30 -6.69 18.57
C LYS A 407 37.31 -5.80 19.83
N TYR A 408 37.16 -4.49 19.66
CA TYR A 408 37.10 -3.54 20.77
C TYR A 408 35.75 -3.56 21.50
N LEU A 409 34.64 -3.73 20.77
CA LEU A 409 33.30 -3.72 21.35
C LEU A 409 33.01 -4.97 22.19
N ILE A 410 33.49 -6.15 21.77
CA ILE A 410 33.34 -7.40 22.53
C ILE A 410 34.14 -7.33 23.84
N VAL A 411 35.36 -6.81 23.80
CA VAL A 411 36.19 -6.60 25.02
C VAL A 411 35.58 -5.54 25.93
N LYS A 412 35.06 -4.43 25.39
CA LYS A 412 34.43 -3.35 26.17
C LYS A 412 33.12 -3.78 26.82
N ARG A 413 32.26 -4.54 26.12
CA ARG A 413 31.04 -5.15 26.70
C ARG A 413 31.36 -6.23 27.72
N ALA A 414 32.40 -7.04 27.50
CA ALA A 414 32.86 -8.02 28.50
C ALA A 414 33.37 -7.33 29.79
N CYS A 415 34.11 -6.22 29.67
CA CYS A 415 34.52 -5.41 30.82
C CYS A 415 33.34 -4.72 31.51
N GLN A 416 32.34 -4.20 30.78
CA GLN A 416 31.14 -3.61 31.38
C GLN A 416 30.27 -4.63 32.11
N LEU A 417 30.14 -5.86 31.58
CA LEU A 417 29.43 -6.96 32.23
C LEU A 417 30.16 -7.46 33.49
N GLN A 418 31.50 -7.45 33.53
CA GLN A 418 32.25 -7.73 34.77
C GLN A 418 32.06 -6.64 35.83
N GLN A 419 31.91 -5.37 35.43
CA GLN A 419 31.69 -4.26 36.37
C GLN A 419 30.26 -4.22 36.94
N SER A 420 29.25 -4.67 36.19
CA SER A 420 27.86 -4.77 36.67
C SER A 420 27.60 -5.96 37.59
N VAL A 421 28.47 -6.97 37.58
CA VAL A 421 28.38 -8.16 38.46
C VAL A 421 29.24 -8.00 39.73
N SER A 422 30.12 -6.99 39.77
CA SER A 422 30.99 -6.70 40.93
C SER A 422 30.48 -5.55 41.82
N ARG A 423 29.30 -5.00 41.53
CA ARG A 423 28.51 -4.16 42.45
C ARG A 423 27.30 -4.96 42.89
#